data_AF-A0A9Q2S8S6-F1
#
_entry.id   AF-A0A9Q2S8S6-F1
#
_cell.length_a   1.000
_cell.length_b   1.000
_cell.length_c   1.000
_cell.angle_alpha   90.00
_cell.angle_beta   90.00
_cell.angle_gamma   90.00
#
_symmetry.space_group_name_H-M   'P 1'
#
loop_
_entity.id
_entity.type
_entity.pdbx_description
1 polymer ?
#
loop_
_entity_poly.entity_id
_entity_poly.type
_entity_poly.pdbx_seq_one_letter_code
_entity_poly.pdbx_strand_id
1 'polypeptide(L)' 'MSMAEYYAHKDAERPDGSVDFDEVPLRFGGNKNTGHPEDVEWRNR' A
#
# COMPACT_ATOMS: atom_id res chain seq x y z
N MET A 1 1.24 10.78 7.52
CA MET A 1 0.64 10.41 6.24
C MET A 1 1.21 11.29 5.14
N SER A 2 1.92 10.67 4.20
CA SER A 2 2.33 11.37 2.97
C SER A 2 1.16 11.41 1.97
N MET A 3 1.22 12.30 0.97
CA MET A 3 0.21 12.34 -0.09
C MET A 3 0.18 11.03 -0.91
N ALA A 4 1.34 10.41 -1.12
CA ALA A 4 1.44 9.15 -1.85
C ALA A 4 0.78 7.98 -1.08
N GLU A 5 0.94 7.94 0.23
CA GLU A 5 0.29 6.97 1.11
C GLU A 5 -1.24 7.11 1.06
N TYR A 6 -1.76 8.34 1.06
CA TYR A 6 -3.19 8.60 0.93
C TYR A 6 -3.76 8.04 -0.37
N TYR A 7 -3.14 8.34 -1.51
CA TYR A 7 -3.62 7.84 -2.80
C TYR A 7 -3.49 6.31 -2.92
N ALA A 8 -2.45 5.71 -2.35
CA ALA A 8 -2.32 4.25 -2.34
C ALA A 8 -3.48 3.56 -1.61
N HIS A 9 -3.98 4.14 -0.51
CA HIS A 9 -5.15 3.62 0.20
C HIS A 9 -6.45 3.93 -0.53
N LYS A 10 -6.55 5.10 -1.18
CA LYS A 10 -7.72 5.48 -1.99
C LYS A 10 -7.88 4.62 -3.24
N ASP A 11 -6.79 4.27 -3.92
CA ASP A 11 -6.82 3.39 -5.09
C ASP A 11 -7.21 1.95 -4.70
N ALA A 12 -6.91 1.54 -3.47
CA ALA A 12 -7.31 0.26 -2.90
C ALA A 12 -8.68 0.30 -2.19
N GLU A 13 -9.37 1.44 -2.18
CA GLU A 13 -10.69 1.57 -1.56
C GLU A 13 -11.76 0.90 -2.41
N ARG A 14 -12.47 -0.04 -1.79
CA ARG A 14 -13.59 -0.76 -2.39
C ARG A 14 -14.86 0.11 -2.38
N PRO A 15 -15.90 -0.24 -3.17
CA PRO A 15 -17.15 0.53 -3.22
C PRO A 15 -17.90 0.64 -1.89
N ASP A 16 -17.60 -0.21 -0.91
CA ASP A 16 -18.17 -0.17 0.44
C ASP A 16 -17.39 0.73 1.42
N GLY A 17 -16.33 1.39 0.96
CA GLY A 17 -15.46 2.27 1.75
C GLY A 17 -14.39 1.53 2.56
N SER A 18 -14.30 0.20 2.45
CA SER A 18 -13.20 -0.57 3.04
C SER A 18 -11.95 -0.51 2.16
N VAL A 19 -10.77 -0.56 2.76
CA VAL A 19 -9.49 -0.59 2.01
C VAL A 19 -9.03 -2.04 1.88
N ASP A 20 -8.71 -2.44 0.64
CA ASP A 20 -8.07 -3.72 0.36
C ASP A 20 -6.56 -3.63 0.56
N PHE A 21 -6.07 -4.04 1.73
CA PHE A 21 -4.65 -3.98 2.04
C PHE A 21 -3.78 -4.89 1.17
N ASP A 22 -4.36 -5.86 0.46
CA ASP A 22 -3.64 -6.68 -0.52
C ASP A 22 -3.31 -5.90 -1.81
N GLU A 23 -4.01 -4.79 -2.05
CA GLU A 23 -3.74 -3.87 -3.17
C GLU A 23 -2.87 -2.67 -2.77
N VAL A 24 -2.69 -2.42 -1.46
CA VAL A 24 -1.82 -1.35 -0.94
C VAL A 24 -0.35 -1.78 -0.97
N PRO A 25 0.58 -0.97 -1.52
CA PRO A 25 2.02 -1.26 -1.50
C PRO A 25 2.59 -1.49 -0.10
N LEU A 26 3.54 -2.42 0.04
CA LEU A 26 4.21 -2.77 1.30
C LEU A 26 4.79 -1.54 2.02
N ARG A 27 5.47 -0.65 1.30
CA ARG A 27 6.04 0.58 1.88
C ARG A 27 5.01 1.54 2.50
N PHE A 28 3.73 1.40 2.13
CA PHE A 28 2.61 2.16 2.70
C PHE A 28 1.81 1.36 3.73
N GLY A 29 2.32 0.22 4.18
CA GLY A 29 1.68 -0.61 5.22
C GLY A 29 0.67 -1.62 4.69
N GLY A 30 0.60 -1.85 3.38
CA GLY A 30 -0.17 -2.93 2.78
C GLY A 30 0.64 -4.21 2.56
N ASN A 31 0.13 -5.11 1.71
CA ASN A 31 0.76 -6.40 1.40
C ASN A 31 1.24 -6.51 -0.06
N LYS A 32 0.95 -5.53 -0.91
CA LYS A 32 1.31 -5.56 -2.33
C LYS A 32 2.81 -5.30 -2.51
N ASN A 33 3.51 -6.27 -3.08
CA ASN A 33 4.87 -6.05 -3.54
C ASN A 33 4.85 -5.47 -4.97
N THR A 34 5.17 -4.18 -5.10
CA THR A 34 5.20 -3.50 -6.41
C THR A 34 6.55 -3.61 -7.11
N GLY A 35 7.54 -4.25 -6.49
CA GLY A 35 8.93 -4.28 -6.96
C GLY A 35 9.69 -2.98 -6.71
N HIS A 36 9.09 -2.02 -6.00
CA HIS A 36 9.77 -0.79 -5.61
C HIS A 36 10.88 -1.11 -4.58
N PRO A 37 12.06 -0.45 -4.63
CA PRO A 37 13.14 -0.72 -3.69
C PRO A 37 12.73 -0.62 -2.21
N GLU A 38 11.88 0.34 -1.86
CA GLU A 38 11.35 0.51 -0.50
C GLU A 38 10.41 -0.63 -0.06
N ASP A 39 9.73 -1.32 -0.99
CA ASP A 39 8.93 -2.50 -0.65
C ASP A 39 9.84 -3.68 -0.25
N VAL A 40 11.03 -3.76 -0.84
CA VAL A 40 12.04 -4.79 -0.54
C VAL A 40 12.63 -4.58 0.85
N GLU A 41 12.87 -3.34 1.26
CA GLU A 41 13.31 -3.02 2.63
C GLU A 41 12.25 -3.40 3.67
N TRP A 42 10.97 -3.17 3.36
CA TRP A 42 9.86 -3.50 4.25
C TRP A 42 9.70 -5.01 4.46
N ARG A 43 9.91 -5.81 3.41
CA ARG A 43 9.84 -7.29 3.48
C ARG A 43 10.94 -7.92 4.35
N ASN A 44 12.07 -7.23 4.53
CA ASN A 44 13.21 -7.71 5.31
C ASN A 44 13.23 -7.17 6.75
N ARG A 45 12.15 -6.51 7.20
CA ARG A 45 12.00 -5.92 8.53
C ARG A 45 11.07 -6.75 9.40
#